data_AF-A0AAV5VN60-F1
#
_entry.id   AF-A0AAV5VN60-F1
#
_cell.length_a   1.000
_cell.length_b   1.000
_cell.length_c   1.000
_cell.angle_alpha   90.00
_cell.angle_beta   90.00
_cell.angle_gamma   90.00
#
_symmetry.space_group_name_H-M   'P 1'
#
loop_
_entity.id
_entity.type
_entity.pdbx_description
1 polymer ?
#
loop_
_entity_poly.entity_id
_entity_poly.type
_entity_poly.pdbx_seq_one_letter_code
_entity_poly.pdbx_strand_id
1 'polypeptide(L)'
;SYISHSTRFIQMMKLFFLLSSLLISIYGSIESFVTVTGKLICPYRTNFIATIRLMESDTTVNDFGVQYVKRASEIKDAFSSVPFDAAAILHDGWLDYEVEPFLQIIHDCIEEKRREEDEEEKVSICVALPIVSTTEAHFPIGDIDLTSTWAVLPFGSRQKECTDYGSLVYAMRGNRLVLLGGIN
;
A
#
# COMPACT_ATOMS: atom_id res chain seq x y z
N SER A 1 56.01 -32.78 -0.50
CA SER A 1 55.14 -32.02 0.44
C SER A 1 54.46 -30.79 -0.19
N TYR A 2 54.91 -30.27 -1.33
CA TYR A 2 54.31 -29.07 -1.98
C TYR A 2 52.90 -29.27 -2.58
N ILE A 3 52.59 -30.47 -3.10
CA ILE A 3 51.31 -30.75 -3.78
C ILE A 3 50.10 -30.72 -2.80
N SER A 4 50.34 -31.03 -1.52
CA SER A 4 49.30 -31.04 -0.46
C SER A 4 48.86 -29.63 -0.03
N HIS A 5 49.75 -28.64 -0.14
CA HIS A 5 49.42 -27.25 0.21
C HIS A 5 48.57 -26.57 -0.87
N SER A 6 48.81 -26.89 -2.14
CA SER A 6 48.09 -26.29 -3.28
C SER A 6 46.61 -26.71 -3.32
N THR A 7 46.31 -27.99 -3.04
CA THR A 7 44.93 -28.50 -3.05
C THR A 7 44.08 -27.94 -1.90
N ARG A 8 44.67 -27.74 -0.71
CA ARG A 8 43.98 -27.10 0.43
C ARG A 8 43.66 -25.63 0.16
N PHE A 9 44.58 -24.92 -0.50
CA PHE A 9 44.36 -23.51 -0.88
C PHE A 9 43.21 -23.36 -1.89
N ILE A 10 43.14 -24.24 -2.90
CA ILE A 10 42.07 -24.24 -3.89
C ILE A 10 40.71 -24.59 -3.26
N GLN A 11 40.66 -25.53 -2.30
CA GLN A 11 39.43 -25.84 -1.57
C GLN A 11 38.95 -24.68 -0.71
N MET A 12 39.85 -23.98 0.00
CA MET A 12 39.48 -22.80 0.79
C MET A 12 38.96 -21.66 -0.08
N MET A 13 39.56 -21.43 -1.25
CA MET A 13 39.06 -20.41 -2.19
C MET A 13 37.66 -20.73 -2.74
N LYS A 14 37.37 -22.00 -3.06
CA LYS A 14 36.03 -22.41 -3.51
C LYS A 14 34.99 -22.22 -2.43
N LEU A 15 35.32 -22.53 -1.18
CA LEU A 15 34.43 -22.32 -0.04
C LEU A 15 34.19 -20.83 0.21
N PHE A 16 35.22 -19.99 0.08
CA PHE A 16 35.10 -18.54 0.20
C PHE A 16 34.21 -17.93 -0.89
N PHE A 17 34.33 -18.39 -2.14
CA PHE A 17 33.44 -17.96 -3.23
C PHE A 17 31.99 -18.42 -3.03
N LEU A 18 31.77 -19.65 -2.57
CA LEU A 18 30.43 -20.14 -2.22
C LEU A 18 29.82 -19.33 -1.08
N LEU A 19 30.57 -19.09 0.00
CA LEU A 19 30.12 -18.29 1.15
C LEU A 19 29.84 -16.83 0.77
N SER A 20 30.69 -16.21 -0.06
CA SER A 20 30.45 -14.83 -0.52
C SER A 20 29.22 -14.74 -1.44
N SER A 21 29.01 -15.71 -2.34
CA SER A 21 27.78 -15.75 -3.15
C SER A 21 26.52 -15.93 -2.30
N LEU A 22 26.59 -16.76 -1.25
CA LEU A 22 25.51 -16.97 -0.30
C LEU A 22 25.23 -15.70 0.51
N LEU A 23 26.27 -15.00 0.98
CA LEU A 23 26.14 -13.74 1.73
C LEU A 23 25.57 -12.60 0.89
N ILE A 24 25.88 -12.54 -0.42
CA ILE A 24 25.28 -11.55 -1.33
C ILE A 24 23.79 -11.85 -1.56
N SER A 25 23.39 -13.13 -1.60
CA SER A 25 21.97 -13.51 -1.74
C SER A 25 21.12 -13.34 -0.47
N ILE A 26 21.73 -13.09 0.69
CA ILE A 26 21.01 -12.87 1.97
C ILE A 26 20.55 -11.40 2.11
N TYR A 27 21.05 -10.48 1.27
CA TYR A 27 20.64 -9.08 1.27
C TYR A 27 19.82 -8.76 0.02
N GLY A 28 18.50 -8.69 0.15
CA GLY A 28 17.70 -8.10 -0.92
C GLY A 28 16.19 -8.18 -0.78
N SER A 29 15.63 -7.84 0.38
CA SER A 29 14.27 -7.28 0.42
C SER A 29 14.42 -5.77 0.53
N ILE A 30 13.77 -5.02 -0.35
CA ILE A 30 13.75 -3.55 -0.30
C ILE A 30 12.52 -3.13 0.49
N GLU A 31 12.75 -2.70 1.72
CA GLU A 31 11.76 -1.94 2.47
C GLU A 31 11.68 -0.53 1.87
N SER A 32 10.47 -0.15 1.45
CA SER A 32 10.18 1.17 0.87
C SER A 32 9.32 1.97 1.83
N PHE A 33 9.84 3.09 2.33
CA PHE A 33 9.07 4.04 3.13
C PHE A 33 8.23 4.92 2.20
N VAL A 34 6.91 4.68 2.18
CA VAL A 34 5.96 5.37 1.32
C VAL A 34 5.13 6.34 2.16
N THR A 35 5.04 7.59 1.71
CA THR A 35 4.23 8.65 2.32
C THR A 35 3.26 9.23 1.30
N VAL A 36 2.00 9.40 1.68
CA VAL A 36 0.91 9.91 0.84
C VAL A 36 0.23 11.05 1.55
N THR A 37 0.15 12.20 0.90
CA THR A 37 -0.50 13.39 1.45
C THR A 37 -1.58 13.91 0.52
N GLY A 38 -2.59 14.53 1.10
CA GLY A 38 -3.68 15.10 0.32
C GLY A 38 -4.73 15.75 1.21
N LYS A 39 -5.91 15.97 0.63
CA LYS A 39 -7.06 16.57 1.30
C LYS A 39 -8.33 15.82 0.94
N LEU A 40 -9.06 15.34 1.93
CA LEU A 40 -10.39 14.78 1.70
C LEU A 40 -11.38 15.92 1.54
N ILE A 41 -12.32 15.80 0.61
CA ILE A 41 -13.40 16.77 0.38
C ILE A 41 -14.73 16.05 0.47
N CYS A 42 -15.62 16.59 1.29
CA CYS A 42 -16.98 16.13 1.47
C CYS A 42 -17.94 17.31 1.30
N PRO A 43 -18.48 17.57 0.09
CA PRO A 43 -19.34 18.73 -0.16
C PRO A 43 -20.70 18.66 0.57
N TYR A 44 -21.18 17.46 0.90
CA TYR A 44 -22.54 17.27 1.44
C TYR A 44 -22.64 17.42 2.96
N ARG A 45 -21.53 17.38 3.70
CA ARG A 45 -21.56 17.52 5.16
C ARG A 45 -20.29 18.14 5.70
N THR A 46 -20.43 18.94 6.75
CA THR A 46 -19.30 19.54 7.45
C THR A 46 -18.59 18.56 8.37
N ASN A 47 -19.28 17.54 8.87
CA ASN A 47 -18.70 16.61 9.85
C ASN A 47 -18.72 15.22 9.27
N PHE A 48 -17.62 14.62 8.80
CA PHE A 48 -17.58 13.23 8.34
C PHE A 48 -16.47 12.46 9.05
N ILE A 49 -16.63 11.14 9.08
CA ILE A 49 -15.63 10.19 9.57
C ILE A 49 -14.97 9.55 8.35
N ALA A 50 -13.64 9.56 8.34
CA ALA A 50 -12.85 8.81 7.39
C ALA A 50 -11.75 8.03 8.10
N THR A 51 -11.45 6.84 7.60
CA THR A 51 -10.31 6.00 7.96
C THR A 51 -9.47 5.80 6.72
N ILE A 52 -8.19 6.12 6.79
CA ILE A 52 -7.24 6.00 5.68
C ILE A 52 -6.30 4.85 5.98
N ARG A 53 -5.99 4.01 4.98
CA ARG A 53 -5.04 2.90 5.10
C ARG A 53 -4.10 2.90 3.91
N LEU A 54 -2.82 2.68 4.16
CA LEU A 54 -1.83 2.48 3.12
C LEU A 54 -1.49 0.99 3.10
N MET A 55 -1.64 0.37 1.94
CA MET A 55 -1.56 -1.08 1.72
C MET A 55 -0.59 -1.36 0.58
N GLU A 56 -0.02 -2.54 0.59
CA GLU A 56 0.75 -3.13 -0.51
C GLU A 56 -0.16 -4.18 -1.18
N SER A 57 -0.08 -4.34 -2.50
CA SER A 57 -0.88 -5.35 -3.19
C SER A 57 0.00 -6.49 -3.70
N ASP A 58 -0.04 -7.63 -3.02
CA ASP A 58 0.64 -8.83 -3.49
C ASP A 58 -0.07 -9.39 -4.75
N THR A 59 0.70 -9.61 -5.81
CA THR A 59 0.21 -10.29 -7.03
C THR A 59 0.33 -11.80 -6.95
N THR A 60 1.03 -12.32 -5.94
CA THR A 60 1.25 -13.73 -5.68
C THR A 60 0.43 -14.17 -4.47
N VAL A 61 -0.18 -15.35 -4.54
CA VAL A 61 -1.12 -15.83 -3.50
C VAL A 61 -0.38 -16.33 -2.25
N ASN A 62 0.95 -16.12 -2.17
CA ASN A 62 1.83 -16.88 -1.29
C ASN A 62 2.66 -16.03 -0.32
N ASP A 63 2.74 -14.71 -0.45
CA ASP A 63 3.38 -13.87 0.57
C ASP A 63 2.29 -13.24 1.46
N PHE A 64 1.83 -14.02 2.43
CA PHE A 64 1.06 -13.53 3.58
C PHE A 64 1.94 -12.69 4.53
N GLY A 65 2.85 -11.90 3.96
CA GLY A 65 3.88 -11.11 4.60
C GLY A 65 3.36 -9.73 4.96
N VAL A 66 2.60 -9.67 6.03
CA VAL A 66 2.45 -8.51 6.91
C VAL A 66 1.75 -7.27 6.31
N GLN A 67 0.43 -7.34 6.41
CA GLN A 67 -0.45 -6.18 6.41
C GLN A 67 -0.08 -5.22 7.54
N TYR A 68 0.46 -4.05 7.20
CA TYR A 68 0.65 -2.96 8.16
C TYR A 68 -0.34 -1.82 7.87
N VAL A 69 -1.58 -1.94 8.36
CA VAL A 69 -2.42 -0.76 8.58
C VAL A 69 -1.82 0.04 9.74
N LYS A 70 -0.81 0.86 9.48
CA LYS A 70 -0.04 1.52 10.55
C LYS A 70 -0.74 2.74 11.16
N ARG A 71 -1.80 3.24 10.52
CA ARG A 71 -2.62 4.33 11.06
C ARG A 71 -4.02 4.32 10.49
N ALA A 72 -5.00 3.90 11.29
CA ALA A 72 -6.36 4.39 11.12
C ALA A 72 -6.44 5.77 11.76
N SER A 73 -6.18 6.82 10.99
CA SER A 73 -6.51 8.18 11.44
C SER A 73 -8.01 8.34 11.26
N GLU A 74 -8.76 8.22 12.35
CA GLU A 74 -10.16 8.61 12.36
C GLU A 74 -10.23 10.14 12.34
N ILE A 75 -10.63 10.69 11.21
CA ILE A 75 -10.88 12.13 11.10
C ILE A 75 -12.28 12.39 11.65
N LYS A 76 -12.39 13.19 12.72
CA LYS A 76 -13.65 13.72 13.26
C LYS A 76 -13.57 15.23 13.23
N ASP A 77 -13.65 15.82 12.05
CA ASP A 77 -13.50 17.27 11.90
C ASP A 77 -14.81 17.94 11.48
N ALA A 78 -14.98 19.20 11.86
CA ALA A 78 -16.15 20.03 11.57
C ALA A 78 -15.99 20.87 10.28
N PHE A 79 -15.23 20.36 9.32
CA PHE A 79 -14.97 21.03 8.05
C PHE A 79 -15.24 20.10 6.87
N SER A 80 -15.85 20.65 5.81
CA SER A 80 -16.10 19.93 4.54
C SER A 80 -14.83 19.49 3.81
N SER A 81 -13.65 19.81 4.35
CA SER A 81 -12.38 19.42 3.78
C SER A 81 -11.28 19.28 4.82
N VAL A 82 -10.58 18.15 4.82
CA VAL A 82 -9.60 17.80 5.87
C VAL A 82 -8.30 17.29 5.26
N PRO A 83 -7.13 17.86 5.61
CA PRO A 83 -5.84 17.36 5.16
C PRO A 83 -5.52 16.01 5.81
N PHE A 84 -4.79 15.15 5.10
CA PHE A 84 -4.30 13.90 5.63
C PHE A 84 -2.83 13.64 5.26
N ASP A 85 -2.20 12.82 6.09
CA ASP A 85 -0.86 12.28 5.89
C ASP A 85 -0.86 10.80 6.32
N ALA A 86 -0.58 9.92 5.37
CA ALA A 86 -0.51 8.48 5.56
C ALA A 86 0.89 7.99 5.17
N ALA A 87 1.59 7.37 6.12
CA ALA A 87 2.94 6.85 5.88
C ALA A 87 3.07 5.41 6.40
N ALA A 88 3.75 4.56 5.63
CA ALA A 88 4.04 3.18 5.98
C ALA A 88 5.37 2.73 5.36
N ILE A 89 6.01 1.76 6.00
CA ILE A 89 7.06 0.97 5.35
C ILE A 89 6.33 -0.19 4.67
N LEU A 90 6.50 -0.31 3.37
CA LEU A 90 5.94 -1.37 2.55
C LEU A 90 7.09 -2.23 2.02
N HIS A 91 6.85 -3.53 1.88
CA HIS A 91 7.80 -4.44 1.28
C HIS A 91 7.01 -5.41 0.40
N ASP A 92 7.54 -5.70 -0.78
CA ASP A 92 7.14 -6.90 -1.51
C ASP A 92 8.07 -8.04 -1.07
N GLY A 93 7.64 -9.28 -1.26
CA GLY A 93 8.25 -10.51 -0.76
C GLY A 93 9.74 -10.74 -1.06
N TRP A 94 10.18 -11.98 -0.89
CA TRP A 94 11.57 -12.34 -1.18
C TRP A 94 11.77 -12.34 -2.71
N LEU A 95 12.62 -11.42 -3.21
CA LEU A 95 13.11 -11.27 -4.59
C LEU A 95 12.36 -10.28 -5.50
N ASP A 96 11.28 -9.65 -5.03
CA ASP A 96 10.68 -8.54 -5.77
C ASP A 96 11.10 -7.19 -5.16
N TYR A 97 11.42 -6.25 -6.03
CA TYR A 97 11.95 -4.94 -5.66
C TYR A 97 10.92 -3.82 -5.89
N GLU A 98 9.77 -4.18 -6.45
CA GLU A 98 8.71 -3.27 -6.83
C GLU A 98 7.55 -3.38 -5.85
N VAL A 99 7.32 -2.32 -5.07
CA VAL A 99 6.14 -2.22 -4.21
C VAL A 99 4.98 -1.67 -5.03
N GLU A 100 3.79 -2.26 -4.89
CA GLU A 100 2.57 -1.81 -5.55
C GLU A 100 1.60 -1.10 -4.56
N PRO A 101 1.88 0.14 -4.12
CA PRO A 101 1.11 0.77 -3.05
C PRO A 101 -0.34 1.11 -3.44
N PHE A 102 -1.23 1.01 -2.46
CA PHE A 102 -2.64 1.39 -2.51
C PHE A 102 -3.05 2.19 -1.28
N LEU A 103 -3.85 3.23 -1.49
CA LEU A 103 -4.51 3.96 -0.40
C LEU A 103 -5.98 3.52 -0.34
N GLN A 104 -6.45 2.93 0.75
CA GLN A 104 -7.88 2.70 1.02
C GLN A 104 -8.42 3.82 1.91
N ILE A 105 -9.55 4.40 1.56
CA ILE A 105 -10.27 5.41 2.33
C ILE A 105 -11.68 4.88 2.59
N ILE A 106 -12.02 4.67 3.85
CA ILE A 106 -13.35 4.24 4.30
C ILE A 106 -14.01 5.44 4.96
N HIS A 107 -15.19 5.86 4.49
CA HIS A 107 -15.84 7.07 4.98
C HIS A 107 -17.36 6.98 5.05
N ASP A 108 -17.97 7.91 5.77
CA ASP A 108 -19.42 8.10 5.86
C ASP A 108 -19.92 9.39 5.15
N CYS A 109 -19.07 9.99 4.29
CA CYS A 109 -19.46 11.10 3.42
C CYS A 109 -20.45 10.65 2.33
N ILE A 110 -21.73 10.54 2.69
CA ILE A 110 -22.85 10.23 1.81
C ILE A 110 -23.91 11.33 1.86
N GLU A 111 -24.70 11.47 0.80
CA GLU A 111 -25.80 12.43 0.74
C GLU A 111 -26.91 12.02 1.73
N GLU A 112 -27.48 13.01 2.45
CA GLU A 112 -28.43 12.79 3.55
C GLU A 112 -29.63 11.92 3.15
N LYS A 113 -30.14 12.10 1.92
CA LYS A 113 -31.25 11.30 1.37
C LYS A 113 -30.93 9.81 1.27
N ARG A 114 -29.70 9.44 0.93
CA ARG A 114 -29.30 8.02 0.83
C ARG A 114 -29.14 7.38 2.20
N ARG A 115 -28.74 8.14 3.21
CA ARG A 115 -28.55 7.65 4.58
C ARG A 115 -29.88 7.27 5.26
N GLU A 116 -30.96 7.98 4.93
CA GLU A 116 -32.30 7.65 5.44
C GLU A 116 -32.82 6.33 4.86
N GLU A 117 -32.32 5.93 3.68
CA GLU A 117 -32.65 4.67 3.03
C GLU A 117 -31.75 3.52 3.51
N ASP A 118 -30.47 3.81 3.75
CA ASP A 118 -29.45 2.83 4.15
C ASP A 118 -28.81 3.22 5.50
N GLU A 119 -29.26 2.56 6.58
CA GLU A 119 -28.73 2.76 7.93
C GLU A 119 -27.19 2.56 7.98
N GLU A 120 -26.45 3.65 8.21
CA GLU A 120 -25.00 3.66 8.46
C GLU A 120 -24.10 3.09 7.35
N GLU A 121 -24.45 3.31 6.08
CA GLU A 121 -23.58 2.91 4.97
C GLU A 121 -22.20 3.60 5.04
N LYS A 122 -21.13 2.80 5.04
CA LYS A 122 -19.75 3.25 4.87
C LYS A 122 -19.29 2.92 3.46
N VAL A 123 -18.78 3.92 2.76
CA VAL A 123 -18.23 3.76 1.41
C VAL A 123 -16.73 3.53 1.49
N SER A 124 -16.22 2.64 0.64
CA SER A 124 -14.79 2.38 0.52
C SER A 124 -14.27 2.75 -0.87
N ILE A 125 -13.23 3.58 -0.88
CA ILE A 125 -12.55 4.03 -2.09
C ILE A 125 -11.09 3.59 -1.99
N CYS A 126 -10.49 3.12 -3.08
CA CYS A 126 -9.05 2.99 -3.17
C CYS A 126 -8.42 3.81 -4.27
N VAL A 127 -7.19 4.23 -4.01
CA VAL A 127 -6.31 4.91 -4.95
C VAL A 127 -5.12 4.02 -5.23
N ALA A 128 -5.01 3.55 -6.47
CA ALA A 128 -3.79 2.89 -6.95
C ALA A 128 -2.67 3.93 -7.10
N LEU A 129 -1.57 3.74 -6.37
CA LEU A 129 -0.40 4.61 -6.45
C LEU A 129 0.62 4.05 -7.45
N PRO A 130 1.54 4.88 -7.97
CA PRO A 130 2.63 4.43 -8.83
C PRO A 130 3.45 3.33 -8.14
N ILE A 131 3.95 2.38 -8.94
CA ILE A 131 4.87 1.34 -8.48
C ILE A 131 6.15 2.01 -7.97
N VAL A 132 6.64 1.55 -6.82
CA VAL A 132 7.82 2.10 -6.14
C VAL A 132 8.95 1.08 -6.20
N SER A 133 10.09 1.47 -6.75
CA SER A 133 11.33 0.67 -6.78
C SER A 133 12.48 1.28 -5.97
N THR A 134 12.15 2.25 -5.11
CA THR A 134 13.09 3.03 -4.29
C THR A 134 12.78 2.86 -2.81
N THR A 135 13.80 3.03 -1.96
CA THR A 135 13.65 2.90 -0.49
C THR A 135 12.76 3.98 0.14
N GLU A 136 12.49 5.07 -0.57
CA GLU A 136 11.59 6.13 -0.14
C GLU A 136 10.76 6.62 -1.34
N ALA A 137 9.48 6.92 -1.10
CA ALA A 137 8.59 7.54 -2.07
C ALA A 137 7.58 8.46 -1.38
N HIS A 138 7.30 9.61 -2.01
CA HIS A 138 6.32 10.57 -1.53
C HIS A 138 5.31 10.93 -2.63
N PHE A 139 4.03 10.81 -2.31
CA PHE A 139 2.92 11.04 -3.23
C PHE A 139 1.96 12.12 -2.72
N PRO A 140 2.12 13.39 -3.15
CA PRO A 140 1.13 14.43 -2.90
C PRO A 140 -0.03 14.30 -3.90
N ILE A 141 -1.07 13.55 -3.53
CA ILE A 141 -2.18 13.19 -4.44
C ILE A 141 -3.28 14.25 -4.54
N GLY A 142 -3.15 15.35 -3.79
CA GLY A 142 -4.04 16.50 -3.87
C GLY A 142 -5.41 16.23 -3.23
N ASP A 143 -6.43 16.84 -3.82
CA ASP A 143 -7.79 16.79 -3.31
C ASP A 143 -8.50 15.50 -3.77
N ILE A 144 -9.15 14.81 -2.82
CA ILE A 144 -9.94 13.60 -3.03
C ILE A 144 -11.38 13.91 -2.70
N ASP A 145 -12.23 13.98 -3.71
CA ASP A 145 -13.67 14.09 -3.53
C ASP A 145 -14.25 12.74 -3.13
N LEU A 146 -14.72 12.65 -1.88
CA LEU A 146 -15.30 11.44 -1.30
C LEU A 146 -16.66 11.07 -1.89
N THR A 147 -17.28 11.98 -2.65
CA THR A 147 -18.59 11.74 -3.25
C THR A 147 -18.48 11.17 -4.66
N SER A 148 -17.28 11.23 -5.24
CA SER A 148 -16.99 10.58 -6.50
C SER A 148 -16.47 9.16 -6.28
N THR A 149 -16.99 8.21 -7.04
CA THR A 149 -16.44 6.84 -7.08
C THR A 149 -15.31 6.71 -8.08
N TRP A 150 -14.99 7.76 -8.85
CA TRP A 150 -13.95 7.76 -9.87
C TRP A 150 -13.25 9.11 -10.02
N ALA A 151 -11.92 9.10 -10.03
CA ALA A 151 -11.11 10.27 -10.38
C ALA A 151 -9.75 9.85 -10.93
N VAL A 152 -9.19 10.71 -11.78
CA VAL A 152 -7.77 10.64 -12.17
C VAL A 152 -7.02 11.65 -11.32
N LEU A 153 -6.07 11.14 -10.55
CA LEU A 153 -5.27 11.90 -9.60
C LEU A 153 -3.85 12.13 -10.17
N PRO A 154 -3.03 12.98 -9.53
CA PRO A 154 -1.62 13.15 -9.91
C PRO A 154 -0.87 11.83 -10.04
N PHE A 155 0.22 11.84 -10.80
CA PHE A 155 1.07 10.67 -11.06
C PHE A 155 0.37 9.49 -11.78
N GLY A 156 -0.79 9.74 -12.40
CA GLY A 156 -1.56 8.71 -13.08
C GLY A 156 -2.34 7.80 -12.13
N SER A 157 -2.40 8.16 -10.84
CA SER A 157 -3.21 7.47 -9.86
C SER A 157 -4.69 7.54 -10.19
N ARG A 158 -5.42 6.51 -9.78
CA ARG A 158 -6.83 6.35 -10.09
C ARG A 158 -7.58 6.02 -8.83
N GLN A 159 -8.55 6.85 -8.51
CA GLN A 159 -9.55 6.62 -7.48
C GLN A 159 -10.64 5.70 -8.04
N LYS A 160 -10.95 4.60 -7.38
CA LYS A 160 -12.09 3.72 -7.68
C LYS A 160 -12.72 3.22 -6.40
N GLU A 161 -14.01 2.89 -6.46
CA GLU A 161 -14.66 2.13 -5.39
C GLU A 161 -13.96 0.79 -5.17
N CYS A 162 -13.86 0.39 -3.90
CA CYS A 162 -13.27 -0.88 -3.49
C CYS A 162 -14.33 -1.79 -2.91
N THR A 163 -14.16 -3.09 -3.17
CA THR A 163 -15.06 -4.10 -2.63
C THR A 163 -14.46 -4.62 -1.33
N ASP A 164 -15.07 -4.23 -0.21
CA ASP A 164 -14.66 -4.63 1.13
C ASP A 164 -15.61 -5.75 1.64
N TYR A 165 -15.07 -6.95 1.82
CA TYR A 165 -15.75 -8.11 2.40
C TYR A 165 -15.35 -8.34 3.86
N GLY A 166 -15.00 -7.26 4.58
CA GLY A 166 -14.56 -7.28 5.98
C GLY A 166 -13.09 -7.67 6.08
N SER A 167 -12.80 -8.96 5.97
CA SER A 167 -11.44 -9.47 6.04
C SER A 167 -10.79 -9.61 4.67
N LEU A 168 -11.34 -9.04 3.60
CA LEU A 168 -10.74 -9.05 2.25
C LEU A 168 -11.13 -7.77 1.52
N VAL A 169 -10.15 -7.04 1.01
CA VAL A 169 -10.38 -5.82 0.22
C VAL A 169 -9.87 -6.04 -1.19
N TYR A 170 -10.74 -5.84 -2.17
CA TYR A 170 -10.37 -5.92 -3.59
C TYR A 170 -10.41 -4.54 -4.24
N ALA A 171 -9.42 -4.28 -5.10
CA ALA A 171 -9.29 -3.02 -5.82
C ALA A 171 -8.84 -3.24 -7.28
N MET A 172 -9.02 -2.22 -8.11
CA MET A 172 -8.61 -2.26 -9.51
C MET A 172 -7.27 -1.53 -9.74
N ARG A 173 -6.24 -2.24 -10.19
CA ARG A 173 -5.01 -1.66 -10.77
C ARG A 173 -5.11 -1.69 -12.30
N GLY A 174 -5.42 -0.55 -12.91
CA GLY A 174 -5.69 -0.50 -14.36
C GLY A 174 -6.89 -1.39 -14.73
N ASN A 175 -6.64 -2.50 -15.41
CA ASN A 175 -7.64 -3.50 -15.81
C ASN A 175 -7.55 -4.80 -14.99
N ARG A 176 -6.70 -4.87 -13.97
CA ARG A 176 -6.52 -6.04 -13.10
C ARG A 176 -7.25 -5.83 -11.78
N LEU A 177 -7.98 -6.84 -11.33
CA LEU A 177 -8.47 -6.93 -9.96
C LEU A 177 -7.33 -7.46 -9.08
N VAL A 178 -7.03 -6.78 -7.97
CA VAL A 178 -6.00 -7.14 -7.01
C VAL A 178 -6.59 -7.28 -5.62
N LEU A 179 -6.05 -8.20 -4.83
CA LEU A 179 -6.35 -8.34 -3.41
C LEU A 179 -5.39 -7.43 -2.65
N LEU A 180 -5.92 -6.47 -1.89
CA LEU A 180 -5.13 -5.55 -1.06
C LEU A 180 -4.82 -6.11 0.34
N GLY A 181 -5.14 -7.39 0.54
CA GLY A 181 -5.11 -8.05 1.84
C GLY A 181 -6.45 -7.97 2.58
N GLY A 182 -6.41 -8.32 3.85
CA GLY A 182 -7.57 -8.75 4.59
C GLY A 182 -7.46 -8.63 6.10
N ILE A 183 -8.32 -7.82 6.71
CA ILE A 183 -8.24 -7.43 8.13
C ILE A 183 -8.42 -8.66 9.05
N ASN A 184 -7.49 -8.85 9.99
CA ASN A 184 -7.74 -9.48 11.30
C ASN A 184 -7.67 -8.40 12.38
#